data_AF-A0A7J0A812-F1
#
_entry.id   AF-A0A7J0A812-F1
#
_cell.length_a   1.000
_cell.length_b   1.000
_cell.length_c   1.000
_cell.angle_alpha   90.00
_cell.angle_beta   90.00
_cell.angle_gamma   90.00
#
_symmetry.space_group_name_H-M   'P 1'
#
loop_
_entity.id
_entity.type
_entity.pdbx_description
1 polymer ?
#
loop_
_entity_poly.entity_id
_entity_poly.type
_entity_poly.pdbx_seq_one_letter_code
_entity_poly.pdbx_strand_id
1 'polypeptide(L)'
;MWKIIANIALSVTNENSFKLYKLMFVKNTSLTFINRVILMGYNGKNRRLRGSVIRKSSLKFGTKLISSVIAIPIAAALEETSTKRSIVKTNSQILSNVSLKKNEKAQKCKIYIDNIRSITDNKYKYIIADLITLIKENQSLKKTILLKNNELEKLKLRKKLFTFFPRKKSKIEADISRTITDIEDLSNRKQIETLNAEGLRNLIVEEKILSLKELLNSSKLLLSDDRPSFFNNQSVYHSSMLNRVKAQISFMPNIYISHCPALTITAPCIDLFFFGKGIIFKCNGEFAIIGYENLNCKYKEVKIKEDESFNIHDYTLDSYTFLYPRNDGRADLRYSYNPQIPIIKYGKLSLETSRGLSLNLFFNNYFTGLQLYKAIKGISYSNIDYKTKNSQYAIDKNVSNISCQNSENKFCLKDSDGFDVIVDLCNDEEINQILTYADSLVNAEKYKEANVLYKKLLNTTTLHNNSLYNNIVVNKIKDTENNQSKKSIDATNMWNNEMHNLLIDADNLMENKKYKEAKMQYYKLLEAAMLYNNHLYNGIATTRLKELKNKIDLSDPCYPGPLFDIEMINEIIEDARSYEKRKDYKQALSKYIEVKMYANLYSSLPYINLAKIEIEKLKELKNEN
;
A
#
# COMPACT_ATOMS: atom_id res chain seq x y z
N MET A 1 -8.19 -70.24 -13.00
CA MET A 1 -7.05 -69.32 -13.23
C MET A 1 -6.16 -69.77 -14.39
N TRP A 2 -5.66 -71.02 -14.40
CA TRP A 2 -4.82 -71.56 -15.49
C TRP A 2 -5.51 -71.61 -16.88
N LYS A 3 -6.81 -71.93 -16.94
CA LYS A 3 -7.61 -71.85 -18.18
C LYS A 3 -7.72 -70.42 -18.76
N ILE A 4 -7.66 -69.40 -17.92
CA ILE A 4 -7.74 -67.99 -18.34
C ILE A 4 -6.38 -67.53 -18.89
N ILE A 5 -5.28 -67.98 -18.26
CA ILE A 5 -3.91 -67.73 -18.72
C ILE A 5 -3.66 -68.42 -20.08
N ALA A 6 -4.17 -69.64 -20.28
CA ALA A 6 -4.08 -70.36 -21.55
C ALA A 6 -4.86 -69.65 -22.68
N ASN A 7 -6.04 -69.09 -22.41
CA ASN A 7 -6.83 -68.37 -23.41
C ASN A 7 -6.22 -67.03 -23.82
N ILE A 8 -5.51 -66.35 -22.92
CA ILE A 8 -4.80 -65.09 -23.24
C ILE A 8 -3.56 -65.38 -24.10
N ALA A 9 -2.85 -66.49 -23.85
CA ALA A 9 -1.70 -66.89 -24.66
C ALA A 9 -2.11 -67.28 -26.10
N LEU A 10 -3.29 -67.87 -26.28
CA LEU A 10 -3.85 -68.23 -27.60
C LEU A 10 -4.39 -67.02 -28.40
N SER A 11 -4.79 -65.93 -27.74
CA SER A 11 -5.28 -64.72 -28.46
C SER A 11 -4.16 -63.82 -29.01
N VAL A 12 -2.91 -64.00 -28.55
CA VAL A 12 -1.77 -63.14 -28.94
C VAL A 12 -1.03 -63.65 -30.19
N THR A 13 -1.39 -64.83 -30.71
CA THR A 13 -0.73 -65.42 -31.90
C THR A 13 -1.43 -65.13 -33.24
N ASN A 14 -2.39 -64.20 -33.30
CA ASN A 14 -3.00 -63.77 -34.57
C ASN A 14 -2.31 -62.53 -35.16
N GLU A 15 -1.85 -62.66 -36.40
CA GLU A 15 -0.86 -61.84 -37.13
C GLU A 15 -1.19 -60.36 -37.42
N ASN A 16 -2.30 -59.79 -36.93
CA ASN A 16 -2.72 -58.44 -37.34
C ASN A 16 -2.33 -57.28 -36.40
N SER A 17 -1.52 -57.52 -35.37
CA SER A 17 -1.12 -56.48 -34.40
C SER A 17 0.27 -55.84 -34.64
N PHE A 18 1.03 -56.29 -35.64
CA PHE A 18 2.38 -55.78 -35.90
C PHE A 18 2.47 -54.49 -36.73
N LYS A 19 1.35 -54.03 -37.35
CA LYS A 19 1.34 -52.80 -38.18
C LYS A 19 1.10 -51.50 -37.41
N LEU A 20 0.60 -51.54 -36.17
CA LEU A 20 0.32 -50.30 -35.41
C LEU A 20 1.52 -49.74 -34.63
N TYR A 21 2.56 -50.54 -34.34
CA TYR A 21 3.69 -50.08 -33.53
C TYR A 21 4.80 -49.35 -34.32
N LYS A 22 4.73 -49.33 -35.65
CA LYS A 22 5.75 -48.67 -36.51
C LYS A 22 5.49 -47.18 -36.76
N LEU A 23 4.35 -46.64 -36.33
CA LEU A 23 3.93 -45.25 -36.62
C LEU A 23 4.06 -44.29 -35.43
N MET A 24 4.38 -44.75 -34.22
CA MET A 24 4.51 -43.90 -33.03
C MET A 24 5.95 -43.49 -32.64
N PHE A 25 6.98 -43.87 -33.41
CA PHE A 25 8.38 -43.53 -33.11
C PHE A 25 9.09 -42.69 -34.18
N VAL A 26 8.33 -41.96 -35.00
CA VAL A 26 8.87 -40.96 -35.93
C VAL A 26 8.17 -39.63 -35.71
N LYS A 27 8.53 -38.94 -34.64
CA LYS A 27 8.57 -37.46 -34.52
C LYS A 27 9.02 -37.09 -33.10
N ASN A 28 9.86 -36.07 -33.03
CA ASN A 28 10.44 -35.45 -31.83
C ASN A 28 11.72 -36.07 -31.26
N THR A 29 12.83 -35.81 -31.93
CA THR A 29 14.04 -35.33 -31.24
C THR A 29 14.77 -34.33 -32.13
N SER A 30 14.57 -33.04 -31.88
CA SER A 30 15.47 -31.97 -32.32
C SER A 30 16.20 -31.39 -31.11
N LEU A 31 17.52 -31.33 -31.23
CA LEU A 31 18.48 -30.42 -30.60
C LEU A 31 18.39 -30.15 -29.08
N THR A 32 19.36 -30.67 -28.32
CA THR A 32 20.61 -29.96 -28.00
C THR A 32 21.48 -30.76 -27.02
N PHE A 33 22.79 -30.48 -27.03
CA PHE A 33 23.83 -30.90 -26.07
C PHE A 33 24.39 -32.33 -26.17
N ILE A 34 25.54 -32.48 -26.84
CA ILE A 34 26.87 -32.54 -26.20
C ILE A 34 27.94 -32.64 -27.29
N ASN A 35 28.76 -31.59 -27.39
CA ASN A 35 30.07 -31.61 -28.03
C ASN A 35 31.11 -31.91 -26.95
N ARG A 36 31.75 -33.09 -26.98
CA ARG A 36 33.19 -33.28 -26.74
C ARG A 36 33.57 -34.76 -26.64
N VAL A 37 34.74 -35.05 -27.22
CA VAL A 37 35.60 -36.23 -27.06
C VAL A 37 35.28 -37.43 -27.97
N ILE A 38 35.76 -37.37 -29.23
CA ILE A 38 36.51 -38.48 -29.85
C ILE A 38 37.59 -37.88 -30.76
N LEU A 39 38.86 -38.12 -30.43
CA LEU A 39 39.95 -38.27 -31.39
C LEU A 39 41.07 -39.06 -30.69
N MET A 40 41.00 -40.39 -30.76
CA MET A 40 42.18 -41.25 -30.81
C MET A 40 41.81 -42.50 -31.59
N GLY A 41 42.39 -42.62 -32.77
CA GLY A 41 42.29 -43.81 -33.60
C GLY A 41 43.10 -44.95 -33.01
N TYR A 42 42.60 -46.16 -33.19
CA TYR A 42 43.44 -47.35 -33.17
C TYR A 42 42.95 -48.32 -34.25
N ASN A 43 43.90 -48.66 -35.12
CA ASN A 43 43.77 -49.48 -36.31
C ASN A 43 44.28 -50.88 -35.95
N GLY A 44 43.53 -51.95 -36.25
CA GLY A 44 43.92 -53.31 -35.88
C GLY A 44 43.19 -54.38 -36.69
N LYS A 45 43.94 -54.98 -37.62
CA LYS A 45 43.53 -55.97 -38.63
C LYS A 45 43.14 -57.36 -38.06
N ASN A 46 42.36 -58.08 -38.87
CA ASN A 46 42.29 -59.54 -39.02
C ASN A 46 41.73 -60.41 -37.88
N ARG A 47 40.59 -61.09 -38.12
CA ARG A 47 40.54 -62.55 -38.34
C ARG A 47 39.13 -63.09 -38.68
N ARG A 48 39.18 -64.27 -39.28
CA ARG A 48 38.19 -65.01 -40.07
C ARG A 48 37.01 -65.59 -39.29
N LEU A 49 35.97 -65.88 -40.08
CA LEU A 49 34.79 -66.72 -39.82
C LEU A 49 35.08 -68.09 -39.17
N ARG A 50 34.18 -68.49 -38.26
CA ARG A 50 33.37 -69.74 -38.22
C ARG A 50 33.21 -70.26 -36.79
N GLY A 51 31.98 -70.69 -36.46
CA GLY A 51 31.70 -71.46 -35.26
C GLY A 51 30.31 -71.22 -34.71
N SER A 52 29.31 -71.88 -35.28
CA SER A 52 27.95 -71.99 -34.78
C SER A 52 27.94 -72.45 -33.32
N VAL A 53 27.46 -71.60 -32.42
CA VAL A 53 27.04 -72.02 -31.08
C VAL A 53 25.73 -71.32 -30.76
N ILE A 54 24.62 -72.03 -31.03
CA ILE A 54 23.32 -71.73 -30.42
C ILE A 54 23.48 -71.97 -28.92
N ARG A 55 23.76 -70.92 -28.14
CA ARG A 55 23.83 -70.97 -26.68
C ARG A 55 22.75 -70.08 -26.08
N LYS A 56 21.65 -70.72 -25.68
CA LYS A 56 20.92 -70.57 -24.39
C LYS A 56 20.83 -69.19 -23.71
N SER A 57 20.90 -68.06 -24.43
CA SER A 57 20.84 -66.71 -23.84
C SER A 57 19.44 -66.07 -23.89
N SER A 58 18.56 -66.51 -24.80
CA SER A 58 17.21 -65.95 -24.92
C SER A 58 16.24 -66.42 -23.83
N LEU A 59 16.46 -67.61 -23.25
CA LEU A 59 15.58 -68.18 -22.21
C LEU A 59 15.80 -67.56 -20.82
N LYS A 60 17.03 -67.16 -20.48
CA LYS A 60 17.32 -66.41 -19.23
C LYS A 60 16.92 -64.94 -19.32
N PHE A 61 16.94 -64.34 -20.50
CA PHE A 61 16.45 -62.97 -20.69
C PHE A 61 14.91 -62.91 -20.66
N GLY A 62 14.24 -63.87 -21.31
CA GLY A 62 12.78 -64.00 -21.28
C GLY A 62 12.24 -64.27 -19.88
N THR A 63 12.88 -65.16 -19.10
CA THR A 63 12.46 -65.44 -17.71
C THR A 63 12.73 -64.27 -16.77
N LYS A 64 13.81 -63.49 -16.95
CA LYS A 64 14.04 -62.27 -16.15
C LYS A 64 13.00 -61.19 -16.46
N LEU A 65 12.70 -60.94 -17.73
CA LEU A 65 11.67 -59.98 -18.14
C LEU A 65 10.28 -60.39 -17.67
N ILE A 66 9.89 -61.65 -17.88
CA ILE A 66 8.59 -62.17 -17.45
C ILE A 66 8.50 -62.20 -15.91
N SER A 67 9.57 -62.57 -15.20
CA SER A 67 9.58 -62.50 -13.73
C SER A 67 9.50 -61.07 -13.21
N SER A 68 10.15 -60.08 -13.85
CA SER A 68 10.00 -58.67 -13.43
C SER A 68 8.61 -58.10 -13.75
N VAL A 69 8.02 -58.50 -14.88
CA VAL A 69 6.69 -58.00 -15.30
C VAL A 69 5.56 -58.66 -14.51
N ILE A 70 5.73 -59.91 -14.06
CA ILE A 70 4.73 -60.65 -13.27
C ILE A 70 4.95 -60.47 -11.75
N ALA A 71 6.20 -60.39 -11.27
CA ALA A 71 6.47 -60.26 -9.83
C ALA A 71 6.09 -58.89 -9.26
N ILE A 72 6.20 -57.81 -10.05
CA ILE A 72 5.83 -56.45 -9.60
C ILE A 72 4.33 -56.34 -9.28
N PRO A 73 3.39 -56.77 -10.15
CA PRO A 73 1.96 -56.74 -9.82
C PRO A 73 1.56 -57.73 -8.72
N ILE A 74 2.28 -58.85 -8.54
CA ILE A 74 2.03 -59.82 -7.46
C ILE A 74 2.54 -59.29 -6.11
N ALA A 75 3.73 -58.70 -6.04
CA ALA A 75 4.26 -58.06 -4.83
C ALA A 75 3.40 -56.88 -4.39
N ALA A 76 2.95 -56.05 -5.34
CA ALA A 76 2.02 -54.94 -5.07
C ALA A 76 0.61 -55.41 -4.65
N ALA A 77 0.21 -56.64 -4.99
CA ALA A 77 -1.05 -57.24 -4.55
C ALA A 77 -0.93 -57.96 -3.20
N LEU A 78 0.28 -58.36 -2.78
CA LEU A 78 0.53 -59.06 -1.51
C LEU A 78 0.89 -58.11 -0.36
N GLU A 79 1.31 -56.88 -0.63
CA GLU A 79 1.54 -55.84 0.40
C GLU A 79 0.25 -55.37 1.11
N GLU A 80 -0.94 -55.80 0.70
CA GLU A 80 -2.21 -55.51 1.42
C GLU A 80 -2.33 -56.26 2.77
N THR A 81 -1.38 -57.12 3.14
CA THR A 81 -1.42 -57.86 4.42
C THR A 81 -0.07 -57.87 5.15
N SER A 82 0.44 -56.71 5.55
CA SER A 82 1.38 -56.68 6.68
C SER A 82 1.21 -55.43 7.53
N THR A 83 0.80 -55.66 8.77
CA THR A 83 0.67 -54.69 9.85
C THR A 83 2.04 -54.33 10.42
N LYS A 84 2.23 -53.02 10.65
CA LYS A 84 3.12 -52.37 11.63
C LYS A 84 4.43 -53.09 11.98
N ARG A 85 5.54 -52.62 11.40
CA ARG A 85 6.82 -52.50 12.11
C ARG A 85 7.29 -51.05 12.11
N SER A 86 7.27 -50.46 13.30
CA SER A 86 7.86 -49.15 13.58
C SER A 86 9.38 -49.23 13.43
N ILE A 87 9.91 -48.56 12.41
CA ILE A 87 11.33 -48.22 12.36
C ILE A 87 11.43 -46.73 12.72
N VAL A 88 11.85 -46.49 13.96
CA VAL A 88 12.37 -45.21 14.41
C VAL A 88 13.62 -44.93 13.58
N LYS A 89 13.55 -43.91 12.72
CA LYS A 89 14.73 -43.23 12.19
C LYS A 89 14.58 -41.74 12.45
N THR A 90 15.31 -41.29 13.45
CA THR A 90 15.78 -39.93 13.65
C THR A 90 16.40 -39.41 12.35
N ASN A 91 15.78 -38.40 11.74
CA ASN A 91 16.41 -37.52 10.76
C ASN A 91 16.04 -36.08 11.12
N SER A 92 16.73 -35.58 12.15
CA SER A 92 17.05 -34.17 12.25
C SER A 92 18.14 -33.84 11.23
N GLN A 93 18.02 -32.65 10.63
CA GLN A 93 19.01 -31.96 9.79
C GLN A 93 18.96 -32.23 8.28
N ILE A 94 19.16 -31.11 7.57
CA ILE A 94 19.49 -30.94 6.15
C ILE A 94 18.29 -30.84 5.20
N LEU A 95 17.69 -29.64 5.20
CA LEU A 95 17.26 -28.95 3.98
C LEU A 95 17.33 -27.43 4.22
N SER A 96 18.55 -26.98 4.51
CA SER A 96 18.95 -25.58 4.45
C SER A 96 20.12 -25.47 3.48
N ASN A 97 20.01 -24.54 2.53
CA ASN A 97 21.06 -24.00 1.66
C ASN A 97 21.42 -24.81 0.40
N VAL A 98 20.80 -24.45 -0.72
CA VAL A 98 21.42 -24.09 -2.02
C VAL A 98 20.29 -23.35 -2.76
N SER A 99 20.28 -22.03 -2.96
CA SER A 99 21.18 -21.24 -3.79
C SER A 99 20.90 -19.76 -3.52
N LEU A 100 21.93 -18.94 -3.29
CA LEU A 100 21.97 -17.50 -3.60
C LEU A 100 23.33 -16.97 -3.16
N LYS A 101 24.36 -17.32 -3.94
CA LYS A 101 25.64 -16.59 -3.92
C LYS A 101 26.10 -16.43 -5.35
N LYS A 102 25.75 -15.29 -5.93
CA LYS A 102 26.66 -14.40 -6.67
C LYS A 102 25.88 -13.18 -7.15
N ASN A 103 26.48 -12.01 -6.90
CA ASN A 103 26.12 -10.67 -7.37
C ASN A 103 25.10 -9.87 -6.54
N GLU A 104 25.50 -9.44 -5.33
CA GLU A 104 24.98 -8.18 -4.75
C GLU A 104 26.11 -7.49 -3.97
N LYS A 105 26.90 -6.64 -4.64
CA LYS A 105 27.55 -5.48 -4.01
C LYS A 105 26.60 -4.28 -4.04
N ALA A 106 25.31 -4.51 -3.85
CA ALA A 106 24.37 -3.44 -3.51
C ALA A 106 24.52 -3.23 -2.00
N GLN A 107 24.90 -2.02 -1.61
CA GLN A 107 24.97 -1.60 -0.22
C GLN A 107 23.61 -1.86 0.43
N LYS A 108 23.54 -2.97 1.17
CA LYS A 108 22.32 -3.54 1.71
C LYS A 108 21.96 -2.75 2.96
N CYS A 109 21.42 -1.56 2.76
CA CYS A 109 20.87 -0.75 3.84
C CYS A 109 19.71 -1.55 4.45
N LYS A 110 19.99 -2.22 5.57
CA LYS A 110 19.02 -3.01 6.31
C LYS A 110 18.52 -2.13 7.43
N ILE A 111 17.37 -1.49 7.23
CA ILE A 111 16.57 -1.06 8.39
C ILE A 111 16.27 -2.34 9.17
N TYR A 112 16.85 -2.48 10.35
CA TYR A 112 16.74 -3.69 11.15
C TYR A 112 16.06 -3.36 12.46
N ILE A 113 14.79 -3.74 12.55
CA ILE A 113 14.04 -3.70 13.80
C ILE A 113 14.19 -5.07 14.45
N ASP A 114 15.02 -5.14 15.48
CA ASP A 114 15.16 -6.31 16.33
C ASP A 114 13.81 -6.72 16.92
N ASN A 115 13.39 -7.95 16.62
CA ASN A 115 12.18 -8.58 17.16
C ASN A 115 10.93 -7.68 17.09
N ILE A 116 10.46 -7.38 15.87
CA ILE A 116 9.31 -6.48 15.64
C ILE A 116 8.07 -6.86 16.45
N ARG A 117 7.85 -8.14 16.77
CA ARG A 117 6.70 -8.54 17.61
C ARG A 117 6.73 -7.92 19.00
N SER A 118 7.92 -7.72 19.56
CA SER A 118 8.10 -7.18 20.92
C SER A 118 7.66 -5.73 21.08
N ILE A 119 7.65 -4.95 19.98
CA ILE A 119 7.21 -3.55 20.02
C ILE A 119 5.69 -3.41 20.03
N THR A 120 4.94 -4.47 19.70
CA THR A 120 3.47 -4.46 19.67
C THR A 120 2.88 -4.08 21.02
N ASP A 121 1.92 -3.16 21.02
CA ASP A 121 1.15 -2.82 22.21
C ASP A 121 0.31 -3.99 22.70
N ASN A 122 0.31 -4.21 24.02
CA ASN A 122 -0.47 -5.28 24.66
C ASN A 122 -1.93 -5.26 24.22
N LYS A 123 -2.50 -4.06 24.09
CA LYS A 123 -3.87 -3.82 23.64
C LYS A 123 -4.17 -4.40 22.26
N TYR A 124 -3.20 -4.49 21.36
CA TYR A 124 -3.40 -4.96 19.98
C TYR A 124 -2.82 -6.37 19.70
N LYS A 125 -2.30 -7.06 20.73
CA LYS A 125 -1.74 -8.41 20.57
C LYS A 125 -2.76 -9.42 20.03
N TYR A 126 -4.04 -9.27 20.37
CA TYR A 126 -5.09 -10.16 19.89
C TYR A 126 -5.22 -10.11 18.35
N ILE A 127 -5.13 -8.93 17.74
CA ILE A 127 -5.20 -8.74 16.28
C ILE A 127 -4.10 -9.54 15.56
N ILE A 128 -2.89 -9.54 16.12
CA ILE A 128 -1.76 -10.29 15.56
C ILE A 128 -1.90 -11.80 15.83
N ALA A 129 -2.41 -12.17 17.00
CA ALA A 129 -2.61 -13.57 17.37
C ALA A 129 -3.59 -14.28 16.44
N ASP A 130 -4.68 -13.61 16.04
CA ASP A 130 -5.66 -14.13 15.09
C ASP A 130 -5.01 -14.41 13.72
N LEU A 131 -4.22 -13.45 13.20
CA LEU A 131 -3.48 -13.64 11.96
C LEU A 131 -2.48 -14.80 12.05
N ILE A 132 -1.72 -14.90 13.15
CA ILE A 132 -0.77 -16.00 13.36
C ILE A 132 -1.48 -17.35 13.38
N THR A 133 -2.67 -17.42 13.99
CA THR A 133 -3.47 -18.65 14.06
C THR A 133 -3.95 -19.05 12.66
N LEU A 134 -4.48 -18.11 11.89
CA LEU A 134 -4.90 -18.32 10.51
C LEU A 134 -3.74 -18.76 9.61
N ILE A 135 -2.56 -18.14 9.73
CA ILE A 135 -1.35 -18.56 8.99
C ILE A 135 -0.98 -20.01 9.34
N LYS A 136 -1.04 -20.40 10.63
CA LYS A 136 -0.75 -21.79 11.05
C LYS A 136 -1.76 -22.78 10.49
N GLU A 137 -3.04 -22.44 10.51
CA GLU A 137 -4.11 -23.27 9.93
C GLU A 137 -3.90 -23.45 8.42
N ASN A 138 -3.64 -22.38 7.69
CA ASN A 138 -3.35 -22.43 6.26
C ASN A 138 -2.08 -23.25 5.94
N GLN A 139 -1.05 -23.18 6.78
CA GLN A 139 0.15 -24.02 6.64
C GLN A 139 -0.17 -25.50 6.89
N SER A 140 -1.02 -25.81 7.86
CA SER A 140 -1.51 -27.17 8.11
C SER A 140 -2.29 -27.71 6.90
N LEU A 141 -3.24 -26.92 6.37
CA LEU A 141 -4.00 -27.25 5.18
C LEU A 141 -3.10 -27.51 3.96
N LYS A 142 -2.10 -26.64 3.72
CA LYS A 142 -1.11 -26.83 2.63
C LYS A 142 -0.38 -28.17 2.75
N LYS A 143 0.02 -28.57 3.96
CA LYS A 143 0.68 -29.86 4.21
C LYS A 143 -0.26 -31.04 3.92
N THR A 144 -1.51 -30.95 4.37
CA THR A 144 -2.53 -31.99 4.12
C THR A 144 -2.85 -32.14 2.63
N ILE A 145 -3.00 -31.03 1.91
CA ILE A 145 -3.22 -31.01 0.46
C ILE A 145 -2.03 -31.65 -0.27
N LEU A 146 -0.79 -31.36 0.16
CA LEU A 146 0.41 -31.97 -0.42
C LEU A 146 0.40 -33.50 -0.24
N LEU A 147 0.03 -33.99 0.94
CA LEU A 147 -0.07 -35.44 1.21
C LEU A 147 -1.15 -36.10 0.35
N LYS A 148 -2.33 -35.48 0.23
CA LYS A 148 -3.43 -35.98 -0.61
C LYS A 148 -3.10 -35.97 -2.11
N ASN A 149 -2.37 -34.96 -2.59
CA ASN A 149 -1.86 -34.95 -3.96
C ASN A 149 -0.88 -36.11 -4.22
N ASN A 150 0.00 -36.41 -3.26
CA ASN A 150 0.89 -37.57 -3.39
C ASN A 150 0.12 -38.90 -3.39
N GLU A 151 -0.97 -39.01 -2.62
CA GLU A 151 -1.87 -40.16 -2.65
C GLU A 151 -2.58 -40.29 -3.99
N LEU A 152 -3.09 -39.17 -4.52
CA LEU A 152 -3.72 -39.10 -5.85
C LEU A 152 -2.79 -39.58 -6.95
N GLU A 153 -1.51 -39.17 -6.94
CA GLU A 153 -0.52 -39.64 -7.93
C GLU A 153 -0.27 -41.16 -7.82
N LYS A 154 -0.23 -41.71 -6.60
CA LYS A 154 -0.14 -43.17 -6.40
C LYS A 154 -1.38 -43.90 -6.95
N LEU A 155 -2.59 -43.35 -6.74
CA LEU A 155 -3.83 -43.92 -7.28
C LEU A 155 -3.87 -43.86 -8.82
N LYS A 156 -3.42 -42.75 -9.42
CA LYS A 156 -3.28 -42.63 -10.89
C LYS A 156 -2.33 -43.68 -11.46
N LEU A 157 -1.21 -43.94 -10.78
CA LEU A 157 -0.28 -45.02 -11.16
C LEU A 157 -0.93 -46.40 -11.04
N ARG A 158 -1.62 -46.68 -9.92
CA ARG A 158 -2.37 -47.94 -9.75
C ARG A 158 -3.44 -48.14 -10.83
N LYS A 159 -4.18 -47.08 -11.20
CA LYS A 159 -5.16 -47.13 -12.29
C LYS A 159 -4.53 -47.59 -13.61
N LYS A 160 -3.33 -47.09 -13.93
CA LYS A 160 -2.58 -47.51 -15.13
C LYS A 160 -2.15 -48.98 -15.07
N LEU A 161 -1.84 -49.51 -13.88
CA LEU A 161 -1.46 -50.92 -13.69
C LEU A 161 -2.65 -51.89 -13.75
N PHE A 162 -3.84 -51.46 -13.30
CA PHE A 162 -5.04 -52.30 -13.23
C PHE A 162 -6.01 -52.12 -14.41
N THR A 163 -5.53 -51.67 -15.58
CA THR A 163 -6.34 -51.48 -16.79
C THR A 163 -7.08 -52.75 -17.23
N PHE A 164 -6.51 -53.93 -16.97
CA PHE A 164 -7.05 -55.24 -17.34
C PHE A 164 -8.03 -55.85 -16.33
N PHE A 165 -8.25 -55.21 -15.17
CA PHE A 165 -9.17 -55.71 -14.13
C PHE A 165 -10.32 -54.71 -13.90
N PRO A 166 -11.45 -54.83 -14.65
CA PRO A 166 -12.50 -53.82 -14.67
C PRO A 166 -13.04 -53.44 -13.28
N ARG A 167 -13.26 -54.44 -12.42
CA ARG A 167 -13.75 -54.23 -11.04
C ARG A 167 -12.76 -53.48 -10.15
N LYS A 168 -11.45 -53.74 -10.28
CA LYS A 168 -10.43 -53.01 -9.52
C LYS A 168 -10.25 -51.60 -10.06
N LYS A 169 -10.30 -51.44 -11.39
CA LYS A 169 -10.22 -50.15 -12.07
C LYS A 169 -11.35 -49.22 -11.60
N SER A 170 -12.60 -49.67 -11.59
CA SER A 170 -13.73 -48.83 -11.16
C SER A 170 -13.62 -48.39 -9.70
N LYS A 171 -13.14 -49.28 -8.81
CA LYS A 171 -12.86 -48.92 -7.40
C LYS A 171 -11.77 -47.85 -7.30
N ILE A 172 -10.66 -48.01 -8.02
CA ILE A 172 -9.57 -47.01 -8.05
C ILE A 172 -10.07 -45.68 -8.63
N GLU A 173 -10.92 -45.71 -9.65
CA GLU A 173 -11.53 -44.49 -10.22
C GLU A 173 -12.42 -43.76 -9.20
N ALA A 174 -13.24 -44.49 -8.44
CA ALA A 174 -14.02 -43.90 -7.36
C ALA A 174 -13.13 -43.27 -6.27
N ASP A 175 -12.03 -43.94 -5.89
CA ASP A 175 -11.09 -43.42 -4.90
C ASP A 175 -10.32 -42.18 -5.42
N ILE A 176 -9.98 -42.14 -6.72
CA ILE A 176 -9.41 -40.95 -7.38
C ILE A 176 -10.40 -39.79 -7.30
N SER A 177 -11.66 -40.00 -7.69
CA SER A 177 -12.68 -38.95 -7.66
C SER A 177 -12.88 -38.40 -6.24
N ARG A 178 -12.96 -39.29 -5.23
CA ARG A 178 -13.04 -38.87 -3.81
C ARG A 178 -11.83 -38.07 -3.36
N THR A 179 -10.62 -38.48 -3.77
CA THR A 179 -9.40 -37.77 -3.39
C THR A 179 -9.34 -36.38 -4.05
N ILE A 180 -9.84 -36.23 -5.27
CA ILE A 180 -9.95 -34.94 -5.96
C ILE A 180 -10.94 -34.04 -5.21
N THR A 181 -12.13 -34.54 -4.87
CA THR A 181 -13.12 -33.76 -4.11
C THR A 181 -12.59 -33.36 -2.73
N ASP A 182 -11.87 -34.26 -2.03
CA ASP A 182 -11.21 -33.93 -0.75
C ASP A 182 -10.19 -32.78 -0.90
N ILE A 183 -9.39 -32.80 -1.98
CA ILE A 183 -8.40 -31.75 -2.26
C ILE A 183 -9.09 -30.41 -2.55
N GLU A 184 -10.15 -30.42 -3.34
CA GLU A 184 -10.96 -29.24 -3.65
C GLU A 184 -11.60 -28.66 -2.37
N ASP A 185 -12.21 -29.50 -1.54
CA ASP A 185 -12.78 -29.10 -0.25
C ASP A 185 -11.74 -28.50 0.70
N LEU A 186 -10.56 -29.12 0.81
CA LEU A 186 -9.45 -28.59 1.61
C LEU A 186 -8.91 -27.28 1.06
N SER A 187 -8.87 -27.13 -0.26
CA SER A 187 -8.45 -25.89 -0.92
C SER A 187 -9.45 -24.77 -0.68
N ASN A 188 -10.76 -25.07 -0.71
CA ASN A 188 -11.85 -24.12 -0.46
C ASN A 188 -11.90 -23.67 1.01
N ARG A 189 -11.43 -24.50 1.95
CA ARG A 189 -11.30 -24.11 3.37
C ARG A 189 -10.16 -23.12 3.64
N LYS A 190 -9.22 -22.96 2.71
CA LYS A 190 -8.09 -22.05 2.90
C LYS A 190 -8.60 -20.61 2.93
N GLN A 191 -8.40 -19.94 4.06
CA GLN A 191 -8.83 -18.56 4.24
C GLN A 191 -7.79 -17.58 3.68
N ILE A 192 -8.24 -16.39 3.29
CA ILE A 192 -7.35 -15.31 2.88
C ILE A 192 -6.63 -14.80 4.14
N GLU A 193 -5.30 -14.71 4.08
CA GLU A 193 -4.46 -14.22 5.18
C GLU A 193 -4.60 -12.69 5.31
N THR A 194 -5.72 -12.23 5.86
CA THR A 194 -6.01 -10.82 6.11
C THR A 194 -5.96 -10.53 7.60
N LEU A 195 -5.26 -9.46 7.97
CA LEU A 195 -5.26 -8.93 9.33
C LEU A 195 -6.53 -8.09 9.50
N ASN A 196 -7.37 -8.37 10.50
CA ASN A 196 -8.53 -7.52 10.76
C ASN A 196 -8.13 -6.25 11.54
N ALA A 197 -7.92 -5.15 10.83
CA ALA A 197 -7.55 -3.85 11.43
C ALA A 197 -8.75 -3.02 11.94
N GLU A 198 -9.96 -3.57 12.06
CA GLU A 198 -11.14 -2.81 12.47
C GLU A 198 -10.98 -2.13 13.84
N GLY A 199 -10.33 -2.80 14.80
CA GLY A 199 -10.02 -2.24 16.12
C GLY A 199 -9.09 -1.02 16.10
N LEU A 200 -8.38 -0.78 14.99
CA LEU A 200 -7.48 0.36 14.79
C LEU A 200 -8.13 1.54 14.08
N ARG A 201 -9.39 1.40 13.65
CA ARG A 201 -10.05 2.45 12.88
C ARG A 201 -10.47 3.64 13.72
N ASN A 202 -10.28 4.81 13.14
CA ASN A 202 -10.88 6.07 13.57
C ASN A 202 -11.07 6.93 12.31
N LEU A 203 -12.32 7.00 11.84
CA LEU A 203 -12.66 7.60 10.54
C LEU A 203 -12.25 9.07 10.43
N ILE A 204 -12.43 9.85 11.49
CA ILE A 204 -12.07 11.28 11.53
C ILE A 204 -10.58 11.47 11.27
N VAL A 205 -9.77 10.59 11.84
CA VAL A 205 -8.32 10.63 11.69
C VAL A 205 -7.89 10.11 10.32
N GLU A 206 -8.49 9.02 9.87
CA GLU A 206 -8.25 8.46 8.53
C GLU A 206 -8.56 9.50 7.45
N GLU A 207 -9.67 10.23 7.56
CA GLU A 207 -10.03 11.34 6.67
C GLU A 207 -9.00 12.47 6.69
N LYS A 208 -8.51 12.86 7.88
CA LYS A 208 -7.44 13.86 8.00
C LYS A 208 -6.17 13.41 7.30
N ILE A 209 -5.75 12.16 7.48
CA ILE A 209 -4.56 11.62 6.81
C ILE A 209 -4.81 11.51 5.29
N LEU A 210 -5.99 11.07 4.86
CA LEU A 210 -6.38 10.98 3.45
C LEU A 210 -6.40 12.35 2.76
N SER A 211 -6.79 13.41 3.48
CA SER A 211 -6.75 14.78 2.94
C SER A 211 -5.33 15.23 2.56
N LEU A 212 -4.29 14.59 3.09
CA LEU A 212 -2.89 14.86 2.76
C LEU A 212 -2.39 14.10 1.53
N LYS A 213 -3.26 13.34 0.84
CA LYS A 213 -2.88 12.43 -0.25
C LYS A 213 -2.10 13.12 -1.37
N GLU A 214 -2.58 14.24 -1.89
CA GLU A 214 -1.94 14.96 -2.98
C GLU A 214 -0.57 15.52 -2.56
N LEU A 215 -0.49 16.06 -1.35
CA LEU A 215 0.73 16.61 -0.76
C LEU A 215 1.79 15.52 -0.53
N LEU A 216 1.38 14.35 -0.04
CA LEU A 216 2.29 13.26 0.29
C LEU A 216 2.72 12.45 -0.94
N ASN A 217 1.86 12.26 -1.94
CA ASN A 217 2.20 11.52 -3.17
C ASN A 217 3.26 12.23 -4.02
N SER A 218 3.34 13.56 -3.95
CA SER A 218 4.36 14.34 -4.66
C SER A 218 5.70 14.42 -3.90
N SER A 219 5.73 13.96 -2.64
CA SER A 219 6.90 14.10 -1.78
C SER A 219 7.87 12.93 -1.91
N LYS A 220 9.17 13.24 -1.83
CA LYS A 220 10.22 12.21 -1.74
C LYS A 220 10.51 11.92 -0.28
N LEU A 221 10.56 10.62 0.05
CA LEU A 221 10.70 10.14 1.41
C LEU A 221 11.89 9.18 1.54
N LEU A 222 12.70 9.39 2.58
CA LEU A 222 13.80 8.51 2.95
C LEU A 222 13.56 7.99 4.39
N LEU A 223 13.93 6.75 4.66
CA LEU A 223 13.84 6.14 5.99
C LEU A 223 15.23 5.78 6.52
N SER A 224 15.43 5.91 7.82
CA SER A 224 16.63 5.45 8.54
C SER A 224 16.27 5.00 9.95
N ASP A 225 16.95 3.96 10.44
CA ASP A 225 16.92 3.49 11.83
C ASP A 225 18.05 4.08 12.69
N ASP A 226 18.86 4.99 12.13
CA ASP A 226 19.97 5.62 12.86
C ASP A 226 19.48 6.37 14.10
N ARG A 227 20.23 6.23 15.21
CA ARG A 227 19.82 6.80 16.50
C ARG A 227 19.78 8.34 16.48
N PRO A 228 18.94 8.98 17.32
CA PRO A 228 18.79 10.43 17.36
C PRO A 228 20.10 11.21 17.58
N SER A 229 21.08 10.62 18.26
CA SER A 229 22.39 11.21 18.54
C SER A 229 23.15 11.61 17.28
N PHE A 230 22.97 10.90 16.16
CA PHE A 230 23.59 11.25 14.87
C PHE A 230 23.16 12.62 14.34
N PHE A 231 22.01 13.14 14.80
CA PHE A 231 21.38 14.35 14.29
C PHE A 231 21.44 15.53 15.27
N ASN A 232 22.16 15.37 16.38
CA ASN A 232 22.34 16.39 17.41
C ASN A 232 23.76 17.00 17.41
N ASN A 233 24.60 16.68 16.42
CA ASN A 233 25.93 17.26 16.31
C ASN A 233 25.83 18.77 16.03
N GLN A 234 26.49 19.57 16.86
CA GLN A 234 26.55 21.03 16.72
C GLN A 234 27.16 21.47 15.38
N SER A 235 27.95 20.62 14.71
CA SER A 235 28.39 20.86 13.35
C SER A 235 28.01 19.70 12.42
N VAL A 236 27.23 20.03 11.39
CA VAL A 236 26.90 19.11 10.29
C VAL A 236 28.18 18.63 9.60
N TYR A 237 29.25 19.43 9.62
CA TYR A 237 30.55 19.14 9.03
C TYR A 237 31.28 17.92 9.63
N HIS A 238 30.88 17.41 10.80
CA HIS A 238 31.47 16.19 11.36
C HIS A 238 30.48 15.03 11.48
N SER A 239 29.27 15.15 10.94
CA SER A 239 28.37 14.00 10.86
C SER A 239 28.86 12.99 9.81
N SER A 240 28.63 11.70 10.10
CA SER A 240 28.76 10.61 9.14
C SER A 240 27.65 10.70 8.09
N MET A 241 27.88 10.10 6.93
CA MET A 241 26.82 9.92 5.93
C MET A 241 25.69 9.09 6.53
N LEU A 242 24.45 9.52 6.29
CA LEU A 242 23.27 8.86 6.82
C LEU A 242 23.02 7.53 6.11
N ASN A 243 22.83 6.45 6.87
CA ASN A 243 22.39 5.19 6.30
C ASN A 243 20.87 5.23 6.12
N ARG A 244 20.39 5.20 4.87
CA ARG A 244 18.97 5.37 4.57
C ARG A 244 18.51 4.60 3.34
N VAL A 245 17.21 4.39 3.24
CA VAL A 245 16.55 3.80 2.06
C VAL A 245 15.49 4.73 1.52
N LYS A 246 15.29 4.71 0.21
CA LYS A 246 14.14 5.37 -0.41
C LYS A 246 12.86 4.65 -0.03
N ALA A 247 11.84 5.41 0.31
CA ALA A 247 10.49 4.90 0.50
C ALA A 247 9.52 5.47 -0.53
N GLN A 248 8.49 4.69 -0.79
CA GLN A 248 7.36 5.06 -1.60
C GLN A 248 6.17 5.34 -0.69
N ILE A 249 5.48 6.44 -0.97
CA ILE A 249 4.23 6.78 -0.31
C ILE A 249 3.08 6.39 -1.25
N SER A 250 2.06 5.73 -0.71
CA SER A 250 0.86 5.39 -1.45
C SER A 250 -0.37 5.40 -0.54
N PHE A 251 -1.54 5.53 -1.18
CA PHE A 251 -2.84 5.45 -0.53
C PHE A 251 -3.64 4.38 -1.25
N MET A 252 -3.42 3.13 -0.88
CA MET A 252 -4.09 2.00 -1.49
C MET A 252 -4.78 1.15 -0.43
N PRO A 253 -5.96 0.59 -0.71
CA PRO A 253 -6.51 -0.46 0.12
C PRO A 253 -5.53 -1.65 0.10
N ASN A 254 -5.13 -2.09 1.28
CA ASN A 254 -4.22 -3.22 1.40
C ASN A 254 -5.02 -4.47 1.73
N ILE A 255 -5.17 -5.36 0.74
CA ILE A 255 -5.90 -6.63 0.85
C ILE A 255 -5.44 -7.45 2.09
N TYR A 256 -4.19 -7.31 2.52
CA TYR A 256 -3.64 -8.03 3.68
C TYR A 256 -4.03 -7.45 5.04
N ILE A 257 -4.62 -6.24 5.10
CA ILE A 257 -4.81 -5.50 6.37
C ILE A 257 -6.19 -4.85 6.47
N SER A 258 -6.69 -4.28 5.38
CA SER A 258 -8.02 -3.68 5.33
C SER A 258 -8.39 -3.33 3.89
N HIS A 259 -9.66 -3.50 3.55
CA HIS A 259 -10.22 -2.97 2.31
C HIS A 259 -10.30 -1.43 2.31
N CYS A 260 -9.94 -0.76 3.41
CA CYS A 260 -9.92 0.69 3.51
C CYS A 260 -8.58 1.27 3.02
N PRO A 261 -8.59 2.37 2.24
CA PRO A 261 -7.36 3.07 1.87
C PRO A 261 -6.67 3.65 3.12
N ALA A 262 -5.43 3.24 3.34
CA ALA A 262 -4.58 3.77 4.39
C ALA A 262 -3.33 4.41 3.79
N LEU A 263 -2.79 5.45 4.44
CA LEU A 263 -1.46 5.94 4.11
C LEU A 263 -0.47 4.81 4.35
N THR A 264 0.19 4.40 3.27
CA THR A 264 1.16 3.31 3.24
C THR A 264 2.52 3.87 2.86
N ILE A 265 3.52 3.60 3.70
CA ILE A 265 4.91 3.93 3.42
C ILE A 265 5.66 2.61 3.27
N THR A 266 6.12 2.33 2.05
CA THR A 266 6.83 1.09 1.72
C THR A 266 8.29 1.39 1.44
N ALA A 267 9.16 0.64 2.09
CA ALA A 267 10.60 0.69 1.93
C ALA A 267 11.18 -0.74 1.88
N PRO A 268 12.44 -0.92 1.46
CA PRO A 268 13.09 -2.22 1.54
C PRO A 268 12.98 -2.80 2.96
N CYS A 269 12.38 -3.99 3.07
CA CYS A 269 12.18 -4.75 4.30
C CYS A 269 11.18 -4.20 5.32
N ILE A 270 10.54 -3.04 5.09
CA ILE A 270 9.55 -2.48 6.02
C ILE A 270 8.40 -1.76 5.30
N ASP A 271 7.18 -2.10 5.69
CA ASP A 271 5.96 -1.35 5.34
C ASP A 271 5.34 -0.75 6.60
N LEU A 272 4.88 0.49 6.50
CA LEU A 272 4.15 1.20 7.54
C LEU A 272 2.75 1.50 7.02
N PHE A 273 1.73 1.17 7.81
CA PHE A 273 0.34 1.45 7.50
C PHE A 273 -0.25 2.33 8.59
N PHE A 274 -0.58 3.57 8.26
CA PHE A 274 -1.13 4.53 9.19
C PHE A 274 -2.66 4.39 9.24
N PHE A 275 -3.17 4.00 10.40
CA PHE A 275 -4.60 3.90 10.71
C PHE A 275 -5.02 4.99 11.69
N GLY A 276 -6.32 5.06 11.97
CA GLY A 276 -6.85 6.10 12.83
C GLY A 276 -6.39 6.07 14.29
N LYS A 277 -6.09 4.89 14.85
CA LYS A 277 -5.65 4.74 16.26
C LYS A 277 -4.17 4.39 16.41
N GLY A 278 -3.49 4.00 15.34
CA GLY A 278 -2.09 3.60 15.42
C GLY A 278 -1.48 3.27 14.07
N ILE A 279 -0.28 2.71 14.11
CA ILE A 279 0.51 2.31 12.95
C ILE A 279 0.72 0.80 13.00
N ILE A 280 0.47 0.13 11.88
CA ILE A 280 0.85 -1.26 11.67
C ILE A 280 2.19 -1.27 10.94
N PHE A 281 3.16 -1.96 11.52
CA PHE A 281 4.46 -2.20 10.92
C PHE A 281 4.48 -3.62 10.38
N LYS A 282 4.98 -3.79 9.16
CA LYS A 282 5.27 -5.10 8.58
C LYS A 282 6.74 -5.15 8.20
N CYS A 283 7.50 -6.04 8.82
CA CYS A 283 8.92 -6.22 8.53
C CYS A 283 9.21 -7.70 8.36
N ASN A 284 9.82 -8.09 7.24
CA ASN A 284 10.20 -9.48 6.94
C ASN A 284 9.02 -10.49 7.10
N GLY A 285 7.79 -10.06 6.80
CA GLY A 285 6.58 -10.88 6.93
C GLY A 285 6.00 -10.97 8.34
N GLU A 286 6.64 -10.34 9.32
CA GLU A 286 6.10 -10.20 10.67
C GLU A 286 5.42 -8.85 10.84
N PHE A 287 4.46 -8.80 11.76
CA PHE A 287 3.66 -7.62 12.03
C PHE A 287 3.88 -7.11 13.45
N ALA A 288 3.74 -5.81 13.62
CA ALA A 288 3.56 -5.16 14.90
C ALA A 288 2.56 -4.03 14.80
N ILE A 289 1.90 -3.74 15.91
CA ILE A 289 0.89 -2.70 15.98
C ILE A 289 1.22 -1.80 17.17
N ILE A 290 1.37 -0.50 16.90
CA ILE A 290 1.65 0.51 17.91
C ILE A 290 0.56 1.58 17.83
N GLY A 291 -0.15 1.79 18.94
CA GLY A 291 -1.08 2.90 19.11
C GLY A 291 -0.35 4.23 19.20
N TYR A 292 -0.98 5.31 18.71
CA TYR A 292 -0.38 6.64 18.79
C TYR A 292 -0.15 7.11 20.24
N GLU A 293 -0.91 6.56 21.20
CA GLU A 293 -0.71 6.84 22.64
C GLU A 293 0.66 6.39 23.16
N ASN A 294 1.27 5.37 22.54
CA ASN A 294 2.56 4.81 22.94
C ASN A 294 3.71 5.23 22.02
N LEU A 295 3.43 6.12 21.07
CA LEU A 295 4.38 6.59 20.06
C LEU A 295 4.90 7.98 20.41
N ASN A 296 6.20 8.08 20.68
CA ASN A 296 6.87 9.36 20.86
C ASN A 296 7.23 9.94 19.49
N CYS A 297 6.41 10.89 19.04
CA CYS A 297 6.61 11.58 17.77
C CYS A 297 7.32 12.92 17.98
N LYS A 298 8.42 13.14 17.26
CA LYS A 298 9.13 14.44 17.23
C LYS A 298 9.31 14.89 15.78
N TYR A 299 9.09 16.17 15.52
CA TYR A 299 9.31 16.76 14.20
C TYR A 299 10.26 17.95 14.29
N LYS A 300 11.30 17.97 13.44
CA LYS A 300 12.25 19.09 13.34
C LYS A 300 12.86 19.17 11.94
N GLU A 301 13.34 20.34 11.56
CA GLU A 301 14.23 20.47 10.41
C GLU A 301 15.62 19.94 10.78
N VAL A 302 16.26 19.22 9.86
CA VAL A 302 17.64 18.73 10.01
C VAL A 302 18.44 18.95 8.74
N LYS A 303 19.76 19.07 8.90
CA LYS A 303 20.72 19.19 7.80
C LYS A 303 21.55 17.91 7.71
N ILE A 304 21.65 17.34 6.53
CA ILE A 304 22.31 16.05 6.31
C ILE A 304 23.29 16.18 5.15
N LYS A 305 24.49 15.63 5.33
CA LYS A 305 25.46 15.48 4.24
C LYS A 305 25.05 14.34 3.33
N GLU A 306 25.03 14.65 2.06
CA GLU A 306 24.72 13.72 0.99
C GLU A 306 25.98 13.26 0.26
N ASP A 307 25.85 12.22 -0.57
CA ASP A 307 26.96 11.78 -1.43
C ASP A 307 27.08 12.64 -2.70
N GLU A 308 28.21 12.50 -3.40
CA GLU A 308 28.48 13.22 -4.65
C GLU A 308 27.48 12.88 -5.77
N SER A 309 26.89 11.68 -5.74
CA SER A 309 25.92 11.23 -6.75
C SER A 309 24.48 11.68 -6.45
N PHE A 310 24.28 12.41 -5.35
CA PHE A 310 22.95 12.77 -4.89
C PHE A 310 22.32 13.84 -5.80
N ASN A 311 21.13 13.54 -6.31
CA ASN A 311 20.37 14.48 -7.11
C ASN A 311 19.70 15.54 -6.23
N ILE A 312 20.20 16.77 -6.32
CA ILE A 312 19.75 17.92 -5.52
C ILE A 312 18.47 18.59 -6.02
N HIS A 313 18.01 18.33 -7.25
CA HIS A 313 16.97 19.14 -7.91
C HIS A 313 15.62 19.16 -7.17
N ASP A 314 15.30 18.10 -6.42
CA ASP A 314 14.02 17.97 -5.72
C ASP A 314 14.11 18.24 -4.20
N TYR A 315 15.24 18.80 -3.77
CA TYR A 315 15.55 19.00 -2.36
C TYR A 315 15.99 20.43 -2.10
N THR A 316 15.80 20.89 -0.86
CA THR A 316 16.29 22.18 -0.42
C THR A 316 17.78 22.07 -0.06
N LEU A 317 18.64 22.52 -0.98
CA LEU A 317 20.07 22.67 -0.73
C LEU A 317 20.32 23.74 0.35
N ASP A 318 21.05 23.39 1.40
CA ASP A 318 21.49 24.35 2.44
C ASP A 318 22.82 24.99 2.07
N SER A 319 23.82 24.15 1.79
CA SER A 319 25.19 24.54 1.51
C SER A 319 25.94 23.35 0.91
N TYR A 320 27.23 23.53 0.65
CA TYR A 320 28.13 22.45 0.27
C TYR A 320 29.24 22.30 1.30
N THR A 321 29.79 21.10 1.39
CA THR A 321 31.00 20.80 2.17
C THR A 321 31.89 19.83 1.38
N PHE A 322 32.93 19.30 2.00
CA PHE A 322 33.82 18.31 1.39
C PHE A 322 33.61 16.95 2.06
N LEU A 323 33.91 15.86 1.33
CA LEU A 323 33.81 14.49 1.85
C LEU A 323 34.60 14.31 3.15
N TYR A 324 35.80 14.89 3.21
CA TYR A 324 36.67 14.97 4.38
C TYR A 324 36.93 16.45 4.73
N PRO A 325 36.07 17.08 5.53
CA PRO A 325 36.22 18.48 5.91
C PRO A 325 37.08 18.65 7.17
N ARG A 326 37.79 19.77 7.24
CA ARG A 326 38.42 20.28 8.47
C ARG A 326 37.37 20.82 9.45
N ASN A 327 37.79 21.20 10.65
CA ASN A 327 36.90 21.78 11.68
C ASN A 327 36.20 23.07 11.23
N ASP A 328 36.77 23.78 10.27
CA ASP A 328 36.21 24.99 9.65
C ASP A 328 35.29 24.68 8.45
N GLY A 329 35.06 23.41 8.13
CA GLY A 329 34.25 22.96 6.99
C GLY A 329 34.96 22.98 5.63
N ARG A 330 36.21 23.46 5.55
CA ARG A 330 37.01 23.49 4.31
C ARG A 330 37.62 22.12 3.98
N ALA A 331 38.03 21.92 2.73
CA ALA A 331 38.68 20.68 2.30
C ALA A 331 39.93 20.37 3.15
N ASP A 332 40.01 19.15 3.65
CA ASP A 332 41.26 18.59 4.17
C ASP A 332 42.15 18.18 2.99
N LEU A 333 43.31 18.85 2.89
CA LEU A 333 44.25 18.71 1.78
C LEU A 333 45.11 17.42 1.88
N ARG A 334 44.98 16.66 2.98
CA ARG A 334 45.65 15.35 3.10
C ARG A 334 45.03 14.28 2.20
N TYR A 335 43.79 14.50 1.74
CA TYR A 335 43.08 13.57 0.87
C TYR A 335 43.16 14.06 -0.58
N SER A 336 43.75 13.24 -1.45
CA SER A 336 43.86 13.54 -2.89
C SER A 336 42.51 13.52 -3.61
N TYR A 337 41.58 12.68 -3.15
CA TYR A 337 40.19 12.68 -3.60
C TYR A 337 39.27 13.14 -2.47
N ASN A 338 38.89 14.41 -2.52
CA ASN A 338 38.03 15.05 -1.54
C ASN A 338 36.97 15.90 -2.24
N PRO A 339 35.97 15.26 -2.89
CA PRO A 339 34.97 15.97 -3.66
C PRO A 339 34.11 16.86 -2.77
N GLN A 340 33.55 17.90 -3.38
CA GLN A 340 32.51 18.71 -2.76
C GLN A 340 31.20 17.93 -2.77
N ILE A 341 30.53 17.88 -1.62
CA ILE A 341 29.27 17.15 -1.43
C ILE A 341 28.18 18.09 -0.87
N PRO A 342 26.92 17.89 -1.25
CA PRO A 342 25.84 18.77 -0.82
C PRO A 342 25.41 18.50 0.64
N ILE A 343 24.99 19.57 1.32
CA ILE A 343 24.26 19.50 2.58
C ILE A 343 22.81 19.86 2.29
N ILE A 344 21.90 18.94 2.56
CA ILE A 344 20.47 19.06 2.25
C ILE A 344 19.65 19.25 3.52
N LYS A 345 18.63 20.11 3.45
CA LYS A 345 17.62 20.25 4.50
C LYS A 345 16.51 19.24 4.33
N TYR A 346 16.13 18.62 5.44
CA TYR A 346 15.02 17.67 5.51
C TYR A 346 14.07 18.04 6.62
N GLY A 347 12.79 17.79 6.38
CA GLY A 347 11.81 17.64 7.44
C GLY A 347 11.93 16.26 8.08
N LYS A 348 12.39 16.17 9.32
CA LYS A 348 12.59 14.89 10.03
C LYS A 348 11.43 14.61 10.98
N LEU A 349 10.69 13.54 10.71
CA LEU A 349 9.74 12.93 11.64
C LEU A 349 10.40 11.70 12.31
N SER A 350 10.58 11.77 13.62
CA SER A 350 11.12 10.67 14.43
C SER A 350 9.97 9.94 15.12
N LEU A 351 9.89 8.63 14.92
CA LEU A 351 8.94 7.72 15.53
C LEU A 351 9.70 6.82 16.52
N GLU A 352 9.51 7.08 17.81
CA GLU A 352 10.22 6.38 18.89
C GLU A 352 9.21 5.66 19.80
N THR A 353 9.56 4.49 20.33
CA THR A 353 8.80 3.85 21.42
C THR A 353 9.73 3.47 22.56
N SER A 354 9.18 3.37 23.77
CA SER A 354 9.91 2.86 24.94
C SER A 354 10.36 1.41 24.79
N ARG A 355 9.77 0.66 23.84
CA ARG A 355 10.09 -0.74 23.55
C ARG A 355 11.18 -0.93 22.49
N GLY A 356 11.88 0.15 22.11
CA GLY A 356 13.07 0.06 21.26
C GLY A 356 12.83 0.32 19.77
N LEU A 357 11.64 0.73 19.34
CA LEU A 357 11.48 1.28 17.98
C LEU A 357 12.14 2.66 17.92
N SER A 358 13.00 2.86 16.92
CA SER A 358 13.55 4.17 16.55
C SER A 358 13.60 4.26 15.04
N LEU A 359 12.62 4.94 14.44
CA LEU A 359 12.52 5.10 12.99
C LEU A 359 12.43 6.58 12.63
N ASN A 360 13.22 7.00 11.65
CA ASN A 360 13.26 8.37 11.18
C ASN A 360 12.79 8.44 9.73
N LEU A 361 11.87 9.34 9.46
CA LEU A 361 11.33 9.66 8.15
C LEU A 361 11.83 11.05 7.74
N PHE A 362 12.47 11.14 6.59
CA PHE A 362 13.02 12.39 6.05
C PHE A 362 12.25 12.80 4.80
N PHE A 363 11.51 13.89 4.92
CA PHE A 363 10.77 14.51 3.84
C PHE A 363 11.67 15.53 3.15
N ASN A 364 11.65 15.53 1.82
CA ASN A 364 12.33 16.56 1.02
C ASN A 364 11.76 17.97 1.24
N ASN A 365 10.51 18.07 1.73
CA ASN A 365 9.85 19.31 2.09
C ASN A 365 9.44 19.29 3.57
N TYR A 366 9.87 20.31 4.34
CA TYR A 366 9.54 20.47 5.75
C TYR A 366 8.03 20.63 6.00
N PHE A 367 7.31 21.36 5.15
CA PHE A 367 5.88 21.57 5.33
C PHE A 367 5.09 20.26 5.18
N THR A 368 5.44 19.42 4.20
CA THR A 368 4.77 18.12 3.99
C THR A 368 4.86 17.23 5.22
N GLY A 369 6.08 17.02 5.76
CA GLY A 369 6.25 16.19 6.95
C GLY A 369 5.59 16.81 8.19
N LEU A 370 5.55 18.14 8.30
CA LEU A 370 4.88 18.85 9.38
C LEU A 370 3.36 18.58 9.38
N GLN A 371 2.73 18.54 8.21
CA GLN A 371 1.30 18.26 8.11
C GLN A 371 0.98 16.83 8.54
N LEU A 372 1.80 15.85 8.13
CA LEU A 372 1.64 14.48 8.60
C LEU A 372 1.87 14.38 10.12
N TYR A 373 2.90 15.03 10.64
CA TYR A 373 3.15 15.09 12.09
C TYR A 373 1.98 15.70 12.85
N LYS A 374 1.39 16.80 12.36
CA LYS A 374 0.20 17.42 12.96
C LYS A 374 -1.01 16.50 12.91
N ALA A 375 -1.22 15.81 11.79
CA ALA A 375 -2.27 14.80 11.67
C ALA A 375 -2.07 13.70 12.71
N ILE A 376 -0.84 13.19 12.89
CA ILE A 376 -0.53 12.13 13.86
C ILE A 376 -0.65 12.64 15.32
N LYS A 377 -0.08 13.80 15.64
CA LYS A 377 -0.05 14.33 17.01
C LYS A 377 -1.39 14.92 17.44
N GLY A 378 -2.17 15.47 16.51
CA GLY A 378 -3.54 15.89 16.76
C GLY A 378 -4.41 14.76 17.31
N ILE A 379 -4.07 13.51 16.98
CA ILE A 379 -4.70 12.28 17.51
C ILE A 379 -4.25 11.99 18.94
N SER A 380 -2.99 12.24 19.25
CA SER A 380 -2.39 11.95 20.56
C SER A 380 -3.00 12.81 21.67
N TYR A 381 -3.38 14.06 21.37
CA TYR A 381 -4.04 14.95 22.35
C TYR A 381 -5.56 14.80 22.42
N SER A 382 -6.23 14.36 21.34
CA SER A 382 -7.70 14.18 21.36
C SER A 382 -8.15 12.87 22.02
N ASN A 383 -7.23 11.90 22.20
CA ASN A 383 -7.51 10.60 22.82
C ASN A 383 -7.21 10.53 24.32
N ILE A 384 -6.79 11.63 24.95
CA ILE A 384 -6.79 11.75 26.42
C ILE A 384 -8.23 12.05 26.82
N ASP A 385 -8.99 10.97 26.95
CA ASP A 385 -10.42 10.99 27.23
C ASP A 385 -10.72 11.58 28.62
N TYR A 386 -11.85 12.27 28.71
CA TYR A 386 -12.41 13.05 29.81
C TYR A 386 -12.84 12.21 31.04
N LYS A 387 -12.15 11.11 31.35
CA LYS A 387 -12.56 10.14 32.40
C LYS A 387 -11.69 10.09 33.66
N THR A 388 -10.67 10.93 33.81
CA THR A 388 -9.75 10.85 34.97
C THR A 388 -9.42 12.18 35.66
N LYS A 389 -10.20 13.25 35.45
CA LYS A 389 -10.00 14.52 36.16
C LYS A 389 -10.99 14.86 37.29
N ASN A 390 -11.93 13.97 37.63
CA ASN A 390 -12.89 14.21 38.72
C ASN A 390 -12.71 13.33 39.97
N SER A 391 -11.52 12.74 40.19
CA SER A 391 -11.30 11.98 41.43
C SER A 391 -9.84 11.96 41.88
N GLN A 392 -9.14 13.09 41.95
CA GLN A 392 -7.89 13.14 42.72
C GLN A 392 -7.43 14.57 43.06
N TYR A 393 -8.31 15.42 43.61
CA TYR A 393 -7.86 16.60 44.37
C TYR A 393 -8.85 16.91 45.48
N ALA A 394 -8.75 16.14 46.56
CA ALA A 394 -9.12 16.55 47.89
C ALA A 394 -8.10 15.95 48.85
N ILE A 395 -7.69 16.72 49.86
CA ILE A 395 -6.84 16.38 51.01
C ILE A 395 -5.33 16.48 50.65
N ASP A 396 -4.51 17.41 51.16
CA ASP A 396 -4.57 18.26 52.35
C ASP A 396 -3.77 19.57 52.21
N LYS A 397 -4.26 20.60 52.91
CA LYS A 397 -3.55 21.85 53.24
C LYS A 397 -2.52 21.59 54.36
N ASN A 398 -1.35 22.24 54.31
CA ASN A 398 -1.02 23.35 55.23
C ASN A 398 0.45 23.84 55.17
N VAL A 399 0.57 25.15 54.91
CA VAL A 399 1.34 26.18 55.66
C VAL A 399 2.82 26.46 55.32
N SER A 400 3.00 27.68 54.75
CA SER A 400 4.10 28.67 54.85
C SER A 400 5.49 28.29 54.29
N ASN A 401 6.18 29.04 53.44
CA ASN A 401 6.38 30.49 53.33
C ASN A 401 7.03 30.85 51.96
N ILE A 402 6.60 31.98 51.36
CA ILE A 402 7.32 32.93 50.48
C ILE A 402 8.40 32.37 49.52
N SER A 403 8.10 32.35 48.21
CA SER A 403 8.83 33.15 47.20
C SER A 403 8.17 33.02 45.81
N CYS A 404 8.04 34.14 45.11
CA CYS A 404 7.42 34.30 43.80
C CYS A 404 7.99 33.36 42.73
N GLN A 405 7.14 32.70 41.95
CA GLN A 405 7.38 32.41 40.54
C GLN A 405 6.08 32.12 39.78
N ASN A 406 5.93 32.80 38.65
CA ASN A 406 4.77 32.79 37.76
C ASN A 406 4.51 31.41 37.14
N SER A 407 3.31 30.87 37.37
CA SER A 407 2.61 30.02 36.41
C SER A 407 1.13 29.92 36.80
N GLU A 408 0.27 30.71 36.17
CA GLU A 408 -1.15 30.41 35.92
C GLU A 408 -1.75 31.50 35.03
N ASN A 409 -2.58 31.11 34.07
CA ASN A 409 -3.29 32.00 33.15
C ASN A 409 -4.30 32.86 33.92
N LYS A 410 -3.86 33.99 34.49
CA LYS A 410 -4.74 35.01 35.04
C LYS A 410 -4.69 36.26 34.16
N PHE A 411 -5.87 36.74 33.77
CA PHE A 411 -6.03 38.03 33.11
C PHE A 411 -5.97 39.15 34.14
N CYS A 412 -5.35 40.27 33.77
CA CYS A 412 -5.54 41.55 34.45
C CYS A 412 -6.19 42.51 33.45
N LEU A 413 -7.37 43.02 33.79
CA LEU A 413 -7.94 44.19 33.14
C LEU A 413 -7.83 45.37 34.10
N LYS A 414 -7.45 46.53 33.57
CA LYS A 414 -7.52 47.79 34.31
C LYS A 414 -8.89 48.40 34.07
N ASP A 415 -9.61 48.70 35.14
CA ASP A 415 -10.83 49.49 35.04
C ASP A 415 -10.52 50.98 34.83
N SER A 416 -11.56 51.81 34.71
CA SER A 416 -11.45 53.25 34.50
C SER A 416 -10.72 53.99 35.63
N ASP A 417 -10.55 53.35 36.80
CA ASP A 417 -9.91 53.92 37.99
C ASP A 417 -8.50 53.32 38.24
N GLY A 418 -8.05 52.42 37.36
CA GLY A 418 -6.67 51.92 37.32
C GLY A 418 -6.36 50.74 38.25
N PHE A 419 -7.37 50.03 38.77
CA PHE A 419 -7.16 48.83 39.59
C PHE A 419 -7.12 47.55 38.75
N ASP A 420 -6.27 46.60 39.14
CA ASP A 420 -6.11 45.31 38.48
C ASP A 420 -7.21 44.32 38.93
N VAL A 421 -8.12 43.97 38.02
CA VAL A 421 -9.13 42.93 38.24
C VAL A 421 -8.63 41.59 37.71
N ILE A 422 -8.58 40.57 38.58
CA ILE A 422 -8.18 39.20 38.26
C ILE A 422 -9.43 38.37 37.94
N VAL A 423 -9.50 37.77 36.75
CA VAL A 423 -10.70 37.04 36.25
C VAL A 423 -10.35 35.60 35.84
N ASP A 424 -11.16 34.63 36.28
CA ASP A 424 -11.14 33.21 35.90
C ASP A 424 -12.28 32.94 34.88
N LEU A 425 -11.94 32.64 33.62
CA LEU A 425 -12.93 32.50 32.54
C LEU A 425 -13.54 31.10 32.49
N CYS A 426 -14.69 30.91 33.14
CA CYS A 426 -15.44 29.64 33.11
C CYS A 426 -16.96 29.78 32.91
N ASN A 427 -17.54 30.99 32.90
CA ASN A 427 -19.00 31.17 32.77
C ASN A 427 -19.42 31.86 31.46
N ASP A 428 -20.55 31.44 30.88
CA ASP A 428 -21.13 32.00 29.64
C ASP A 428 -21.37 33.53 29.74
N GLU A 429 -21.58 34.05 30.94
CA GLU A 429 -21.75 35.48 31.22
C GLU A 429 -20.50 36.30 30.86
N GLU A 430 -19.31 35.75 31.09
CA GLU A 430 -18.04 36.43 30.81
C GLU A 430 -17.68 36.38 29.32
N ILE A 431 -18.01 35.26 28.66
CA ILE A 431 -17.91 35.16 27.19
C ILE A 431 -18.79 36.22 26.54
N ASN A 432 -20.01 36.40 27.06
CA ASN A 432 -20.92 37.44 26.58
C ASN A 432 -20.36 38.84 26.82
N GLN A 433 -19.78 39.14 27.99
CA GLN A 433 -19.17 40.45 28.26
C GLN A 433 -18.04 40.78 27.30
N ILE A 434 -17.13 39.83 27.03
CA ILE A 434 -16.03 40.05 26.07
C ILE A 434 -16.57 40.18 24.65
N LEU A 435 -17.59 39.40 24.28
CA LEU A 435 -18.24 39.50 22.97
C LEU A 435 -18.91 40.86 22.77
N THR A 436 -19.65 41.35 23.77
CA THR A 436 -20.28 42.68 23.76
C THR A 436 -19.24 43.80 23.69
N TYR A 437 -18.13 43.66 24.42
CA TYR A 437 -17.05 44.64 24.35
C TYR A 437 -16.36 44.65 22.98
N ALA A 438 -16.08 43.48 22.41
CA ALA A 438 -15.54 43.38 21.05
C ALA A 438 -16.50 43.98 20.01
N ASP A 439 -17.80 43.74 20.13
CA ASP A 439 -18.83 44.34 19.28
C ASP A 439 -18.86 45.88 19.42
N SER A 440 -18.67 46.41 20.63
CA SER A 440 -18.57 47.88 20.84
C SER A 440 -17.36 48.50 20.14
N LEU A 441 -16.23 47.78 20.08
CA LEU A 441 -15.03 48.22 19.35
C LEU A 441 -15.24 48.18 17.84
N VAL A 442 -16.00 47.22 17.32
CA VAL A 442 -16.42 47.20 15.91
C VAL A 442 -17.28 48.42 15.59
N ASN A 443 -18.26 48.74 16.44
CA ASN A 443 -19.12 49.92 16.27
C ASN A 443 -18.33 51.24 16.33
N ALA A 444 -17.23 51.28 17.06
CA ALA A 444 -16.31 52.43 17.14
C ALA A 444 -15.23 52.43 16.01
N GLU A 445 -15.37 51.59 14.97
CA GLU A 445 -14.41 51.40 13.88
C GLU A 445 -12.98 50.96 14.30
N LYS A 446 -12.81 50.42 15.51
CA LYS A 446 -11.52 49.92 16.03
C LYS A 446 -11.29 48.45 15.68
N TYR A 447 -11.32 48.13 14.39
CA TYR A 447 -11.32 46.75 13.88
C TYR A 447 -10.12 45.90 14.29
N LYS A 448 -8.92 46.50 14.41
CA LYS A 448 -7.71 45.77 14.85
C LYS A 448 -7.82 45.30 16.30
N GLU A 449 -8.34 46.14 17.18
CA GLU A 449 -8.53 45.84 18.60
C GLU A 449 -9.65 44.80 18.79
N ALA A 450 -10.75 44.95 18.05
CA ALA A 450 -11.85 43.98 18.03
C ALA A 450 -11.39 42.58 17.55
N ASN A 451 -10.58 42.51 16.48
CA ASN A 451 -10.11 41.24 15.92
C ASN A 451 -9.15 40.51 16.88
N VAL A 452 -8.35 41.24 17.67
CA VAL A 452 -7.52 40.64 18.74
C VAL A 452 -8.41 39.97 19.80
N LEU A 453 -9.50 40.63 20.21
CA LEU A 453 -10.44 40.06 21.19
C LEU A 453 -11.19 38.85 20.63
N TYR A 454 -11.70 38.92 19.40
CA TYR A 454 -12.37 37.77 18.79
C TYR A 454 -11.44 36.57 18.62
N LYS A 455 -10.19 36.75 18.18
CA LYS A 455 -9.21 35.64 18.08
C LYS A 455 -8.91 35.02 19.44
N LYS A 456 -8.90 35.82 20.51
CA LYS A 456 -8.74 35.34 21.88
C LYS A 456 -9.98 34.59 22.38
N LEU A 457 -11.18 35.10 22.07
CA LEU A 457 -12.45 34.41 22.36
C LEU A 457 -12.53 33.08 21.61
N LEU A 458 -12.06 33.03 20.36
CA LEU A 458 -12.04 31.83 19.52
C LEU A 458 -11.22 30.70 20.15
N ASN A 459 -10.03 31.03 20.63
CA ASN A 459 -9.18 30.07 21.33
C ASN A 459 -9.87 29.55 22.60
N THR A 460 -10.54 30.44 23.33
CA THR A 460 -11.24 30.11 24.59
C THR A 460 -12.47 29.23 24.33
N THR A 461 -13.35 29.60 23.39
CA THR A 461 -14.55 28.83 23.05
C THR A 461 -14.21 27.48 22.40
N THR A 462 -13.08 27.39 21.69
CA THR A 462 -12.54 26.13 21.17
C THR A 462 -12.01 25.23 22.29
N LEU A 463 -11.34 25.79 23.29
CA LEU A 463 -10.89 25.03 24.48
C LEU A 463 -12.07 24.46 25.28
N HIS A 464 -13.17 25.21 25.37
CA HIS A 464 -14.38 24.80 26.09
C HIS A 464 -15.41 24.02 25.23
N ASN A 465 -15.10 23.71 23.96
CA ASN A 465 -16.00 22.99 23.05
C ASN A 465 -17.39 23.65 22.86
N ASN A 466 -17.49 24.97 23.02
CA ASN A 466 -18.76 25.68 22.91
C ASN A 466 -19.02 26.06 21.44
N SER A 467 -19.66 25.14 20.70
CA SER A 467 -19.87 25.23 19.24
C SER A 467 -20.68 26.46 18.81
N LEU A 468 -21.60 26.93 19.67
CA LEU A 468 -22.40 28.13 19.42
C LEU A 468 -21.52 29.37 19.33
N TYR A 469 -20.75 29.66 20.39
CA TYR A 469 -19.89 30.84 20.41
C TYR A 469 -18.73 30.73 19.42
N ASN A 470 -18.22 29.52 19.18
CA ASN A 470 -17.16 29.32 18.20
C ASN A 470 -17.61 29.80 16.80
N ASN A 471 -18.81 29.41 16.38
CA ASN A 471 -19.39 29.86 15.11
C ASN A 471 -19.65 31.38 15.07
N ILE A 472 -20.16 31.95 16.17
CA ILE A 472 -20.40 33.41 16.27
C ILE A 472 -19.08 34.17 16.11
N VAL A 473 -18.03 33.75 16.82
CA VAL A 473 -16.72 34.42 16.80
C VAL A 473 -16.03 34.30 15.44
N VAL A 474 -16.08 33.12 14.80
CA VAL A 474 -15.52 32.93 13.45
C VAL A 474 -16.17 33.89 12.44
N ASN A 475 -17.48 34.08 12.52
CA ASN A 475 -18.18 35.01 11.62
C ASN A 475 -17.77 36.46 11.89
N LYS A 476 -17.68 36.87 13.17
CA LYS A 476 -17.24 38.22 13.55
C LYS A 476 -15.79 38.53 13.13
N ILE A 477 -14.88 37.55 13.15
CA ILE A 477 -13.51 37.71 12.62
C ILE A 477 -13.53 37.98 11.12
N LYS A 478 -14.33 37.21 10.37
CA LYS A 478 -14.46 37.42 8.91
C LYS A 478 -15.03 38.79 8.59
N ASP A 479 -16.05 39.23 9.32
CA ASP A 479 -16.68 40.53 9.11
C ASP A 479 -15.71 41.69 9.42
N THR A 480 -14.93 41.57 10.50
CA THR A 480 -13.92 42.59 10.85
C THR A 480 -12.75 42.62 9.88
N GLU A 481 -12.27 41.47 9.39
CA GLU A 481 -11.19 41.41 8.38
C GLU A 481 -11.65 41.95 7.01
N ASN A 482 -12.90 41.70 6.63
CA ASN A 482 -13.52 42.27 5.43
C ASN A 482 -13.72 43.80 5.52
N ASN A 483 -14.03 44.32 6.70
CA ASN A 483 -14.15 45.76 6.91
C ASN A 483 -12.77 46.46 7.02
N GLN A 484 -11.75 45.75 7.51
CA GLN A 484 -10.37 46.25 7.53
C GLN A 484 -9.74 46.31 6.13
N SER A 485 -10.08 45.37 5.23
CA SER A 485 -9.55 45.33 3.85
C SER A 485 -10.16 46.38 2.91
N LYS A 486 -11.35 46.92 3.23
CA LYS A 486 -11.97 48.03 2.47
C LYS A 486 -11.18 49.36 2.54
N LYS A 487 -10.26 49.54 3.49
CA LYS A 487 -9.52 50.81 3.67
C LYS A 487 -8.12 50.83 3.01
N SER A 488 -7.64 49.74 2.40
CA SER A 488 -6.31 49.75 1.77
C SER A 488 -6.15 48.69 0.66
N ILE A 489 -6.70 48.90 -0.53
CA ILE A 489 -6.29 48.11 -1.71
C ILE A 489 -6.18 49.02 -2.93
N ASP A 490 -4.97 49.02 -3.50
CA ASP A 490 -4.60 49.61 -4.78
C ASP A 490 -5.29 48.82 -5.92
N ALA A 491 -6.20 49.50 -6.63
CA ALA A 491 -7.18 48.89 -7.54
C ALA A 491 -6.58 48.45 -8.90
N THR A 492 -5.31 48.70 -9.15
CA THR A 492 -4.72 48.58 -10.50
C THR A 492 -4.34 47.15 -10.93
N ASN A 493 -4.24 46.19 -10.00
CA ASN A 493 -3.84 44.80 -10.32
C ASN A 493 -4.96 43.73 -10.28
N MET A 494 -6.20 44.09 -9.93
CA MET A 494 -7.29 43.11 -9.82
C MET A 494 -8.21 43.05 -11.05
N TRP A 495 -8.19 44.08 -11.89
CA TRP A 495 -9.13 44.22 -13.00
C TRP A 495 -8.55 43.64 -14.30
N ASN A 496 -9.00 42.44 -14.66
CA ASN A 496 -8.77 41.86 -15.97
C ASN A 496 -10.06 41.96 -16.80
N ASN A 497 -10.05 42.80 -17.85
CA ASN A 497 -11.21 43.05 -18.72
C ASN A 497 -11.78 41.77 -19.32
N GLU A 498 -10.94 40.78 -19.64
CA GLU A 498 -11.38 39.51 -20.22
C GLU A 498 -12.17 38.67 -19.21
N MET A 499 -11.66 38.54 -17.98
CA MET A 499 -12.38 37.85 -16.90
C MET A 499 -13.65 38.58 -16.49
N HIS A 500 -13.60 39.92 -16.51
CA HIS A 500 -14.77 40.73 -16.20
C HIS A 500 -15.88 40.53 -17.23
N ASN A 501 -15.53 40.50 -18.53
CA ASN A 501 -16.49 40.21 -19.59
C ASN A 501 -17.06 38.80 -19.49
N LEU A 502 -16.22 37.78 -19.20
CA LEU A 502 -16.69 36.41 -18.96
C LEU A 502 -17.67 36.33 -17.77
N LEU A 503 -17.43 37.09 -16.71
CA LEU A 503 -18.33 37.18 -15.56
C LEU A 503 -19.66 37.85 -15.94
N ILE A 504 -19.62 38.99 -16.63
CA ILE A 504 -20.81 39.70 -17.11
C ILE A 504 -21.65 38.79 -18.02
N ASP A 505 -21.02 38.11 -18.97
CA ASP A 505 -21.70 37.19 -19.88
C ASP A 505 -22.34 36.03 -19.11
N ALA A 506 -21.62 35.46 -18.14
CA ALA A 506 -22.14 34.38 -17.30
C ALA A 506 -23.32 34.82 -16.42
N ASP A 507 -23.23 35.99 -15.79
CA ASP A 507 -24.28 36.59 -14.96
C ASP A 507 -25.51 36.94 -15.82
N ASN A 508 -25.33 37.54 -17.00
CA ASN A 508 -26.42 37.81 -17.96
C ASN A 508 -27.13 36.52 -18.39
N LEU A 509 -26.39 35.44 -18.66
CA LEU A 509 -26.98 34.14 -18.97
C LEU A 509 -27.73 33.56 -17.77
N MET A 510 -27.20 33.75 -16.55
CA MET A 510 -27.85 33.30 -15.32
C MET A 510 -29.17 34.05 -15.08
N GLU A 511 -29.22 35.38 -15.29
CA GLU A 511 -30.43 36.21 -15.17
C GLU A 511 -31.48 35.83 -16.22
N ASN A 512 -31.05 35.53 -17.44
CA ASN A 512 -31.92 35.06 -18.53
C ASN A 512 -32.34 33.58 -18.39
N LYS A 513 -32.04 32.94 -17.23
CA LYS A 513 -32.34 31.53 -16.95
C LYS A 513 -31.71 30.53 -17.93
N LYS A 514 -30.67 30.93 -18.65
CA LYS A 514 -29.86 30.09 -19.54
C LYS A 514 -28.75 29.39 -18.74
N TYR A 515 -29.15 28.53 -17.81
CA TYR A 515 -28.26 28.00 -16.77
C TYR A 515 -27.14 27.09 -17.32
N LYS A 516 -27.37 26.40 -18.44
CA LYS A 516 -26.36 25.52 -19.07
C LYS A 516 -25.22 26.35 -19.67
N GLU A 517 -25.57 27.42 -20.38
CA GLU A 517 -24.63 28.36 -20.98
C GLU A 517 -23.91 29.18 -19.92
N ALA A 518 -24.63 29.62 -18.88
CA ALA A 518 -24.04 30.31 -17.73
C ALA A 518 -22.98 29.43 -17.04
N LYS A 519 -23.28 28.15 -16.80
CA LYS A 519 -22.34 27.17 -16.21
C LYS A 519 -21.06 27.03 -17.04
N MET A 520 -21.19 26.97 -18.37
CA MET A 520 -20.03 26.89 -19.26
C MET A 520 -19.18 28.16 -19.21
N GLN A 521 -19.80 29.35 -19.13
CA GLN A 521 -19.06 30.61 -18.99
C GLN A 521 -18.37 30.74 -17.62
N TYR A 522 -18.99 30.29 -16.52
CA TYR A 522 -18.30 30.28 -15.21
C TYR A 522 -17.12 29.30 -15.17
N TYR A 523 -17.15 28.18 -15.89
CA TYR A 523 -15.97 27.30 -16.00
C TYR A 523 -14.83 27.96 -16.77
N LYS A 524 -15.14 28.66 -17.88
CA LYS A 524 -14.13 29.46 -18.62
C LYS A 524 -13.53 30.56 -17.73
N LEU A 525 -14.38 31.24 -16.94
CA LEU A 525 -13.93 32.22 -15.96
C LEU A 525 -13.02 31.59 -14.90
N LEU A 526 -13.37 30.41 -14.39
CA LEU A 526 -12.57 29.69 -13.39
C LEU A 526 -11.20 29.30 -13.93
N GLU A 527 -11.15 28.77 -15.15
CA GLU A 527 -9.91 28.41 -15.84
C GLU A 527 -9.01 29.63 -16.06
N ALA A 528 -9.58 30.73 -16.58
CA ALA A 528 -8.87 31.99 -16.75
C ALA A 528 -8.36 32.51 -15.38
N ALA A 529 -9.19 32.50 -14.34
CA ALA A 529 -8.80 32.95 -13.00
C ALA A 529 -7.64 32.13 -12.42
N MET A 530 -7.59 30.82 -12.68
CA MET A 530 -6.48 29.96 -12.26
C MET A 530 -5.20 30.26 -13.06
N LEU A 531 -5.31 30.48 -14.37
CA LEU A 531 -4.18 30.77 -15.24
C LEU A 531 -3.45 32.08 -14.85
N TYR A 532 -4.20 33.13 -14.53
CA TYR A 532 -3.64 34.41 -14.09
C TYR A 532 -3.51 34.54 -12.57
N ASN A 533 -3.73 33.46 -11.82
CA ASN A 533 -3.63 33.42 -10.36
C ASN A 533 -4.50 34.49 -9.65
N ASN A 534 -5.68 34.79 -10.20
CA ASN A 534 -6.60 35.82 -9.71
C ASN A 534 -7.62 35.22 -8.74
N HIS A 535 -7.34 35.37 -7.43
CA HIS A 535 -8.16 34.79 -6.36
C HIS A 535 -9.59 35.34 -6.28
N LEU A 536 -9.83 36.59 -6.72
CA LEU A 536 -11.16 37.19 -6.71
C LEU A 536 -12.10 36.49 -7.68
N TYR A 537 -11.72 36.40 -8.96
CA TYR A 537 -12.56 35.76 -9.98
C TYR A 537 -12.70 34.25 -9.76
N ASN A 538 -11.70 33.59 -9.16
CA ASN A 538 -11.81 32.20 -8.75
C ASN A 538 -12.89 32.01 -7.67
N GLY A 539 -12.87 32.85 -6.62
CA GLY A 539 -13.89 32.84 -5.57
C GLY A 539 -15.30 33.12 -6.10
N ILE A 540 -15.44 34.08 -7.02
CA ILE A 540 -16.73 34.41 -7.65
C ILE A 540 -17.23 33.24 -8.50
N ALA A 541 -16.41 32.71 -9.41
CA ALA A 541 -16.79 31.61 -10.30
C ALA A 541 -17.19 30.35 -9.52
N THR A 542 -16.42 29.97 -8.51
CA THR A 542 -16.72 28.80 -7.65
C THR A 542 -18.02 28.97 -6.86
N THR A 543 -18.30 30.17 -6.37
CA THR A 543 -19.56 30.47 -5.66
C THR A 543 -20.76 30.39 -6.60
N ARG A 544 -20.67 31.02 -7.78
CA ARG A 544 -21.74 30.99 -8.80
C ARG A 544 -22.00 29.59 -9.35
N LEU A 545 -20.96 28.76 -9.52
CA LEU A 545 -21.11 27.36 -9.90
C LEU A 545 -21.86 26.54 -8.84
N LYS A 546 -21.66 26.83 -7.55
CA LYS A 546 -22.45 26.21 -6.46
C LYS A 546 -23.90 26.68 -6.48
N GLU A 547 -24.14 27.96 -6.71
CA GLU A 547 -25.51 28.50 -6.85
C GLU A 547 -26.25 27.85 -8.04
N LEU A 548 -25.56 27.67 -9.18
CA LEU A 548 -26.10 27.00 -10.35
C LEU A 548 -26.44 25.54 -10.10
N LYS A 549 -25.63 24.83 -9.29
CA LYS A 549 -25.90 23.44 -8.92
C LYS A 549 -27.30 23.28 -8.33
N ASN A 550 -27.71 24.21 -7.48
CA ASN A 550 -29.03 24.18 -6.84
C ASN A 550 -30.17 24.64 -7.77
N LYS A 551 -29.87 25.39 -8.83
CA LYS A 551 -30.87 25.91 -9.78
C LYS A 551 -31.12 24.97 -10.97
N ILE A 552 -30.11 24.21 -11.39
CA ILE A 552 -30.21 23.24 -12.50
C ILE A 552 -31.05 22.01 -12.07
N ASP A 553 -31.08 21.68 -10.77
CA ASP A 553 -31.84 20.55 -10.22
C ASP A 553 -33.36 20.73 -10.19
N LEU A 554 -33.93 21.86 -10.65
CA LEU A 554 -35.37 22.16 -10.54
C LEU A 554 -36.10 22.36 -11.88
N SER A 555 -35.44 22.32 -13.05
CA SER A 555 -36.11 22.65 -14.31
C SER A 555 -35.51 22.01 -15.58
N ASP A 556 -35.29 20.69 -15.63
CA ASP A 556 -35.36 19.86 -16.86
C ASP A 556 -34.92 18.41 -16.55
N PRO A 557 -35.62 17.36 -17.00
CA PRO A 557 -35.20 15.96 -16.83
C PRO A 557 -34.18 15.50 -17.90
N CYS A 558 -33.43 16.41 -18.52
CA CYS A 558 -32.50 16.11 -19.60
C CYS A 558 -31.07 16.58 -19.30
N TYR A 559 -30.30 15.59 -18.82
CA TYR A 559 -28.83 15.38 -18.83
C TYR A 559 -28.01 15.66 -17.55
N PRO A 560 -27.13 14.70 -17.15
CA PRO A 560 -27.14 14.18 -15.78
C PRO A 560 -25.75 14.19 -15.11
N GLY A 561 -25.75 13.87 -13.81
CA GLY A 561 -24.55 13.72 -12.98
C GLY A 561 -23.83 12.37 -13.12
N PRO A 562 -23.09 11.92 -12.10
CA PRO A 562 -22.09 10.83 -12.14
C PRO A 562 -22.60 9.41 -12.50
N LEU A 563 -23.87 9.25 -12.87
CA LEU A 563 -24.39 8.03 -13.51
C LEU A 563 -24.05 7.96 -15.01
N PHE A 564 -23.91 9.11 -15.69
CA PHE A 564 -23.60 9.14 -17.14
C PHE A 564 -22.17 8.65 -17.45
N ASP A 565 -21.27 8.69 -16.46
CA ASP A 565 -19.88 8.22 -16.57
C ASP A 565 -19.79 6.69 -16.73
N ILE A 566 -20.83 5.95 -16.31
CA ILE A 566 -20.91 4.49 -16.42
C ILE A 566 -21.64 4.09 -17.71
N GLU A 567 -22.71 4.79 -18.08
CA GLU A 567 -23.46 4.53 -19.32
C GLU A 567 -22.60 4.72 -20.56
N MET A 568 -21.82 5.80 -20.63
CA MET A 568 -20.89 6.04 -21.74
C MET A 568 -19.82 4.94 -21.85
N ILE A 569 -19.24 4.51 -20.72
CA ILE A 569 -18.27 3.41 -20.71
C ILE A 569 -18.93 2.11 -21.18
N ASN A 570 -20.17 1.84 -20.77
CA ASN A 570 -20.93 0.67 -21.20
C ASN A 570 -21.28 0.72 -22.70
N GLU A 571 -21.60 1.88 -23.25
CA GLU A 571 -21.85 2.06 -24.69
C GLU A 571 -20.59 1.75 -25.51
N ILE A 572 -19.43 2.26 -25.10
CA ILE A 572 -18.14 1.96 -25.74
C ILE A 572 -17.82 0.45 -25.64
N ILE A 573 -18.19 -0.22 -24.55
CA ILE A 573 -18.03 -1.67 -24.40
C ILE A 573 -18.94 -2.45 -25.35
N GLU A 574 -20.21 -2.06 -25.49
CA GLU A 574 -21.14 -2.71 -26.43
C GLU A 574 -20.70 -2.51 -27.89
N ASP A 575 -20.17 -1.34 -28.23
CA ASP A 575 -19.52 -1.10 -29.51
C ASP A 575 -18.32 -2.04 -29.73
N ALA A 576 -17.43 -2.16 -28.75
CA ALA A 576 -16.29 -3.07 -28.81
C ALA A 576 -16.72 -4.52 -29.05
N ARG A 577 -17.75 -4.98 -28.34
CA ARG A 577 -18.36 -6.32 -28.50
C ARG A 577 -19.01 -6.51 -29.86
N SER A 578 -19.62 -5.47 -30.43
CA SER A 578 -20.18 -5.49 -31.78
C SER A 578 -19.08 -5.67 -32.85
N TYR A 579 -17.93 -5.02 -32.68
CA TYR A 579 -16.75 -5.26 -33.54
C TYR A 579 -16.16 -6.66 -33.36
N GLU A 580 -16.11 -7.19 -32.13
CA GLU A 580 -15.70 -8.59 -31.88
C GLU A 580 -16.59 -9.60 -32.62
N LYS A 581 -17.92 -9.44 -32.54
CA LYS A 581 -18.88 -10.32 -33.25
C LYS A 581 -18.67 -10.33 -34.76
N ARG A 582 -18.24 -9.19 -35.33
CA ARG A 582 -17.90 -9.04 -36.76
C ARG A 582 -16.48 -9.48 -37.11
N LYS A 583 -15.69 -9.94 -36.13
CA LYS A 583 -14.25 -10.27 -36.26
C LYS A 583 -13.38 -9.09 -36.69
N ASP A 584 -13.81 -7.85 -36.44
CA ASP A 584 -13.00 -6.64 -36.67
C ASP A 584 -12.18 -6.32 -35.41
N TYR A 585 -11.17 -7.15 -35.15
CA TYR A 585 -10.39 -7.08 -33.92
C TYR A 585 -9.58 -5.78 -33.79
N LYS A 586 -9.28 -5.09 -34.91
CA LYS A 586 -8.57 -3.82 -34.87
C LYS A 586 -9.45 -2.72 -34.28
N GLN A 587 -10.72 -2.64 -34.69
CA GLN A 587 -11.67 -1.67 -34.14
C GLN A 587 -12.08 -2.03 -32.72
N ALA A 588 -12.31 -3.31 -32.41
CA ALA A 588 -12.58 -3.77 -31.06
C ALA A 588 -11.45 -3.37 -30.09
N LEU A 589 -10.19 -3.58 -30.48
CA LEU A 589 -9.02 -3.21 -29.68
C LEU A 589 -8.95 -1.69 -29.43
N SER A 590 -9.24 -0.87 -30.45
CA SER A 590 -9.29 0.59 -30.30
C SER A 590 -10.33 1.02 -29.26
N LYS A 591 -11.52 0.39 -29.28
CA LYS A 591 -12.60 0.69 -28.34
C LYS A 591 -12.28 0.27 -26.91
N TYR A 592 -11.65 -0.88 -26.67
CA TYR A 592 -11.21 -1.23 -25.31
C TYR A 592 -10.07 -0.34 -24.78
N ILE A 593 -9.22 0.22 -25.64
CA ILE A 593 -8.23 1.24 -25.23
C ILE A 593 -8.96 2.51 -24.75
N GLU A 594 -10.01 2.92 -25.47
CA GLU A 594 -10.87 4.06 -25.11
C GLU A 594 -11.55 3.82 -23.75
N VAL A 595 -12.13 2.63 -23.51
CA VAL A 595 -12.65 2.21 -22.19
C VAL A 595 -11.61 2.36 -21.09
N LYS A 596 -10.38 1.89 -21.33
CA LYS A 596 -9.29 1.98 -20.34
C LYS A 596 -8.89 3.43 -20.05
N MET A 597 -8.88 4.30 -21.07
CA MET A 597 -8.57 5.72 -20.89
C MET A 597 -9.63 6.42 -20.03
N TYR A 598 -10.91 6.27 -20.38
CA TYR A 598 -12.00 6.85 -19.60
C TYR A 598 -12.07 6.26 -18.18
N ALA A 599 -11.91 4.95 -18.03
CA ALA A 599 -11.91 4.32 -16.72
C ALA A 599 -10.74 4.80 -15.84
N ASN A 600 -9.57 5.11 -16.42
CA ASN A 600 -8.45 5.72 -15.69
C ASN A 600 -8.75 7.17 -15.28
N LEU A 601 -9.32 7.97 -16.19
CA LEU A 601 -9.71 9.36 -15.91
C LEU A 601 -10.67 9.44 -14.71
N TYR A 602 -11.60 8.49 -14.63
CA TYR A 602 -12.61 8.42 -13.58
C TYR A 602 -12.26 7.45 -12.43
N SER A 603 -11.03 6.92 -12.38
CA SER A 603 -10.58 6.00 -11.32
C SER A 603 -11.46 4.75 -11.10
N SER A 604 -12.11 4.23 -12.14
CA SER A 604 -13.02 3.07 -12.06
C SER A 604 -12.29 1.75 -12.28
N LEU A 605 -11.86 1.13 -11.18
CA LEU A 605 -11.08 -0.12 -11.19
C LEU A 605 -11.72 -1.31 -11.93
N PRO A 606 -13.06 -1.56 -11.84
CA PRO A 606 -13.69 -2.66 -12.58
C PRO A 606 -13.51 -2.55 -14.10
N TYR A 607 -13.70 -1.36 -14.66
CA TYR A 607 -13.56 -1.14 -16.11
C TYR A 607 -12.11 -1.12 -16.59
N ILE A 608 -11.18 -0.65 -15.74
CA ILE A 608 -9.74 -0.77 -16.02
C ILE A 608 -9.33 -2.25 -16.14
N ASN A 609 -9.82 -3.10 -15.25
CA ASN A 609 -9.49 -4.53 -15.25
C ASN A 609 -10.15 -5.24 -16.44
N LEU A 610 -11.42 -4.96 -16.71
CA LEU A 610 -12.13 -5.50 -17.89
C LEU A 610 -11.40 -5.15 -19.19
N ALA A 611 -11.07 -3.88 -19.39
CA ALA A 611 -10.36 -3.44 -20.59
C ALA A 611 -8.98 -4.09 -20.73
N LYS A 612 -8.23 -4.28 -19.64
CA LYS A 612 -6.94 -4.99 -19.67
C LYS A 612 -7.08 -6.44 -20.14
N ILE A 613 -8.08 -7.17 -19.61
CA ILE A 613 -8.32 -8.57 -19.96
C ILE A 613 -8.68 -8.70 -21.45
N GLU A 614 -9.63 -7.88 -21.93
CA GLU A 614 -10.07 -7.96 -23.33
C GLU A 614 -9.00 -7.49 -24.32
N ILE A 615 -8.18 -6.50 -23.96
CA ILE A 615 -7.03 -6.08 -24.77
C ILE A 615 -6.04 -7.22 -24.97
N GLU A 616 -5.69 -7.98 -23.92
CA GLU A 616 -4.76 -9.11 -24.05
C GLU A 616 -5.36 -10.25 -24.88
N LYS A 617 -6.63 -10.60 -24.64
CA LYS A 617 -7.37 -11.59 -25.45
C LYS A 617 -7.39 -11.22 -26.93
N LEU A 618 -7.63 -9.95 -27.27
CA LEU A 618 -7.64 -9.49 -28.66
C LEU A 618 -6.26 -9.47 -29.32
N LYS A 619 -5.19 -9.25 -28.56
CA LYS A 619 -3.81 -9.36 -29.07
C LYS A 619 -3.47 -10.80 -29.45
N GLU A 620 -3.92 -11.78 -28.67
CA GLU A 620 -3.74 -13.19 -28.98
C GLU A 620 -4.48 -13.57 -30.28
N LEU A 621 -5.76 -13.20 -30.40
CA LEU A 621 -6.58 -13.47 -31.60
C LEU A 621 -6.08 -12.77 -32.87
N LYS A 622 -5.45 -11.60 -32.73
CA LYS A 622 -4.83 -10.88 -33.85
C LYS A 622 -3.57 -11.59 -34.38
N ASN A 623 -2.89 -12.38 -33.56
CA ASN A 623 -1.72 -13.14 -34.00
C ASN A 623 -2.10 -14.46 -34.69
N GLU A 624 -3.36 -14.90 -34.57
CA GLU A 624 -3.88 -16.13 -35.18
C GLU A 624 -4.54 -15.90 -36.56
N ASN A 625 -4.85 -14.65 -36.92
CA ASN A 625 -5.37 -14.26 -38.24
C ASN A 625 -4.33 -13.43 -38.99
#